data_AF-A0A410P789-F1
#
_entry.id   AF-A0A410P789-F1
#
_cell.length_a   1.000
_cell.length_b   1.000
_cell.length_c   1.000
_cell.angle_alpha   90.00
_cell.angle_beta   90.00
_cell.angle_gamma   90.00
#
_symmetry.space_group_name_H-M   'P 1'
#
loop_
_entity.id
_entity.type
_entity.pdbx_description
1 polymer ?
#
loop_
_entity_poly.entity_id
_entity_poly.type
_entity_poly.pdbx_seq_one_letter_code
_entity_poly.pdbx_strand_id
1 'polypeptide(L)'
;MAINVFVSFDQTDQKQVEAFNFLKGKSKHVFEAHDCCFKEISADGSEKLIQCQLNDGRSRAIREEIIKKFEQCAKLVVLIGDGTYKNAWVEWEVNNFYKMKDALLSGKAWMNIRGMFLEGCEKATAPKALECRSTQRLAWDPEALEKWIEELS
;
A
#
# COMPACT_ATOMS: atom_id res chain seq x y z
N MET A 1 -13.62 -5.90 15.95
CA MET A 1 -12.29 -6.46 16.31
C MET A 1 -11.22 -5.65 15.59
N ALA A 2 -10.00 -5.56 16.11
CA ALA A 2 -8.91 -4.97 15.32
C ALA A 2 -8.60 -5.90 14.16
N ILE A 3 -8.39 -5.35 12.96
CA ILE A 3 -8.02 -6.10 11.76
C ILE A 3 -6.71 -5.56 11.22
N ASN A 4 -5.96 -6.41 10.54
CA ASN A 4 -4.71 -6.02 9.91
C ASN A 4 -5.02 -5.42 8.53
N VAL A 5 -4.49 -4.23 8.28
CA VAL A 5 -4.66 -3.49 7.03
C VAL A 5 -3.27 -3.25 6.46
N PHE A 6 -3.02 -3.78 5.26
CA PHE A 6 -1.79 -3.51 4.55
C PHE A 6 -1.89 -2.13 3.88
N VAL A 7 -0.86 -1.31 4.03
CA VAL A 7 -0.75 -0.02 3.36
C VAL A 7 0.40 -0.07 2.38
N SER A 8 0.06 0.04 1.11
CA SER A 8 1.02 0.20 0.02
C SER A 8 1.21 1.69 -0.23
N PHE A 9 2.45 2.15 -0.11
CA PHE A 9 2.81 3.54 -0.34
C PHE A 9 4.28 3.66 -0.73
N ASP A 10 4.63 4.78 -1.34
CA ASP A 10 6.00 5.11 -1.66
C ASP A 10 6.72 5.64 -0.42
N GLN A 11 7.66 4.86 0.12
CA GLN A 11 8.38 5.25 1.34
C GLN A 11 9.52 6.23 1.09
N THR A 12 9.87 6.48 -0.19
CA THR A 12 10.80 7.57 -0.52
C THR A 12 10.09 8.91 -0.46
N ASP A 13 8.76 8.91 -0.57
CA ASP A 13 7.90 10.07 -0.37
C ASP A 13 7.63 10.29 1.12
N GLN A 14 8.28 11.30 1.68
CA GLN A 14 8.12 11.67 3.08
C GLN A 14 6.66 12.00 3.45
N LYS A 15 5.88 12.57 2.54
CA LYS A 15 4.47 12.88 2.81
C LYS A 15 3.64 11.61 3.00
N GLN A 16 3.96 10.55 2.25
CA GLN A 16 3.31 9.25 2.38
C GLN A 16 3.69 8.57 3.71
N VAL A 17 4.95 8.68 4.11
CA VAL A 17 5.42 8.18 5.41
C VAL A 17 4.73 8.91 6.57
N GLU A 18 4.62 10.25 6.50
CA GLU A 18 3.93 11.04 7.52
C GLU A 18 2.44 10.70 7.59
N ALA A 19 1.79 10.61 6.43
CA ALA A 19 0.41 10.16 6.29
C ALA A 19 0.18 8.77 6.92
N PHE A 20 1.03 7.80 6.62
CA PHE A 20 0.95 6.46 7.21
C PHE A 20 1.10 6.48 8.73
N ASN A 21 2.09 7.19 9.25
CA ASN A 21 2.30 7.30 10.70
C ASN A 21 1.10 7.98 11.39
N PHE A 22 0.50 8.99 10.75
CA PHE A 22 -0.71 9.63 11.22
C PHE A 22 -1.90 8.66 11.29
N LEU A 23 -2.13 7.88 10.22
CA LEU A 23 -3.19 6.87 10.18
C LEU A 23 -2.99 5.79 11.25
N LYS A 24 -1.76 5.29 11.39
CA LYS A 24 -1.38 4.29 12.38
C LYS A 24 -1.58 4.79 13.82
N GLY A 25 -1.32 6.07 14.09
CA GLY A 25 -1.52 6.67 15.40
C GLY A 25 -2.99 6.97 15.73
N LYS A 26 -3.81 7.27 14.71
CA LYS A 26 -5.22 7.64 14.91
C LYS A 26 -6.15 6.43 14.96
N SER A 27 -5.81 5.35 14.27
CA SER A 27 -6.75 4.25 14.08
C SER A 27 -6.63 3.13 15.12
N LYS A 28 -7.75 2.45 15.35
CA LYS A 28 -7.85 1.27 16.24
C LYS A 28 -7.37 -0.03 15.58
N HIS A 29 -7.12 0.00 14.27
CA HIS A 29 -6.71 -1.16 13.48
C HIS A 29 -5.18 -1.23 13.33
N VAL A 30 -4.67 -2.42 13.00
CA VAL A 30 -3.23 -2.62 12.83
C VAL A 30 -2.87 -2.30 11.39
N PHE A 31 -2.24 -1.15 11.17
CA PHE A 31 -1.71 -0.76 9.88
C PHE A 31 -0.29 -1.31 9.71
N GLU A 32 -0.14 -2.19 8.73
CA GLU A 32 1.13 -2.77 8.33
C GLU A 32 1.57 -2.19 7.00
N ALA A 33 2.86 -1.93 6.88
CA ALA A 33 3.49 -1.61 5.60
C ALA A 33 4.77 -2.42 5.49
N HIS A 34 5.27 -2.61 4.28
CA HIS A 34 6.53 -3.29 4.07
C HIS A 34 7.51 -2.38 3.35
N ASP A 35 8.76 -2.40 3.83
CA ASP A 35 9.79 -1.57 3.27
C ASP A 35 10.44 -2.25 2.07
N CYS A 36 10.23 -1.69 0.88
CA CYS A 36 10.83 -2.20 -0.34
C CYS A 36 12.18 -1.54 -0.65
N CYS A 37 12.69 -0.70 0.25
CA CYS A 37 13.98 -0.05 0.11
C CYS A 37 15.05 -0.81 0.90
N PHE A 38 16.27 -0.76 0.41
CA PHE A 38 17.43 -1.22 1.16
C PHE A 38 18.45 -0.10 1.27
N LYS A 39 19.19 -0.13 2.38
CA LYS A 39 20.33 0.74 2.57
C LYS A 39 21.49 0.20 1.73
N GLU A 40 21.87 0.95 0.71
CA GLU A 40 23.11 0.71 -0.01
C GLU A 40 24.17 1.70 0.50
N ILE A 41 25.29 1.17 0.98
CA ILE A 41 26.44 1.99 1.33
C ILE A 41 27.22 2.20 0.04
N SER A 42 27.27 3.45 -0.42
CA SER A 42 28.07 3.83 -1.58
C SER A 42 29.56 3.62 -1.28
N ALA A 43 30.40 3.50 -2.31
CA ALA A 43 31.86 3.39 -2.14
C ALA A 43 32.47 4.56 -1.34
N ASP A 44 31.78 5.71 -1.30
CA ASP A 44 32.14 6.91 -0.53
C ASP A 44 31.67 6.87 0.94
N GLY A 45 31.10 5.75 1.41
CA GLY A 45 30.57 5.61 2.77
C GLY A 45 29.20 6.27 3.01
N SER A 46 28.65 6.95 2.00
CA SER A 46 27.30 7.55 2.08
C SER A 46 26.21 6.47 1.99
N GLU A 47 25.34 6.42 3.00
CA GLU A 47 24.13 5.60 2.99
C GLU A 47 23.10 6.20 2.03
N LYS A 48 22.74 5.45 0.99
CA LYS A 48 21.63 5.81 0.10
C LYS A 48 20.54 4.76 0.21
N LEU A 49 19.32 5.21 0.47
CA LEU A 49 18.14 4.35 0.34
C LEU A 49 17.88 4.13 -1.14
N ILE A 50 17.96 2.89 -1.57
CA ILE A 50 17.64 2.48 -2.93
C ILE A 50 16.40 1.62 -2.87
N GLN A 51 15.36 2.04 -3.58
CA GLN A 51 14.18 1.22 -3.77
C GLN A 51 14.57 -0.02 -4.60
N CYS A 52 14.34 -1.21 -4.06
CA CYS A 52 14.63 -2.44 -4.77
C CYS A 52 13.82 -2.48 -6.06
N GLN A 53 14.39 -2.93 -7.17
CA GLN A 53 13.57 -3.17 -8.35
C GLN A 53 12.83 -4.49 -8.20
N LEU A 54 11.57 -4.53 -8.64
CA LEU A 54 10.79 -5.76 -8.67
C LEU A 54 11.49 -6.92 -9.40
N ASN A 55 12.30 -6.66 -10.41
CA ASN A 55 13.01 -7.74 -11.13
C ASN A 55 14.36 -8.12 -10.51
N ASP A 56 14.75 -7.49 -9.40
CA ASP A 56 16.01 -7.77 -8.73
C ASP A 56 15.96 -9.11 -7.97
N GLY A 57 17.09 -9.81 -7.86
CA GLY A 57 17.14 -11.06 -7.10
C GLY A 57 16.78 -10.89 -5.61
N ARG A 58 17.09 -9.72 -5.02
CA ARG A 58 16.78 -9.39 -3.62
C ARG A 58 15.28 -9.15 -3.40
N SER A 59 14.57 -8.73 -4.44
CA SER A 59 13.11 -8.51 -4.38
C SER A 59 12.33 -9.79 -4.10
N ARG A 60 12.90 -10.97 -4.36
CA ARG A 60 12.22 -12.25 -4.13
C ARG A 60 11.86 -12.42 -2.66
N ALA A 61 12.80 -12.15 -1.75
CA ALA A 61 12.55 -12.24 -0.32
C ALA A 61 11.45 -11.23 0.11
N ILE A 62 11.57 -9.98 -0.37
CA ILE A 62 10.61 -8.90 -0.12
C ILE A 62 9.20 -9.31 -0.58
N ARG A 63 9.08 -9.86 -1.79
CA ARG A 63 7.81 -10.36 -2.34
C ARG A 63 7.21 -11.46 -1.47
N GLU A 64 8.01 -12.43 -1.05
CA GLU A 64 7.55 -13.52 -0.18
C GLU A 64 7.08 -12.99 1.18
N GLU A 65 7.75 -11.99 1.75
CA GLU A 65 7.31 -11.34 2.98
C GLU A 65 6.02 -10.54 2.81
N ILE A 66 5.90 -9.77 1.72
CA ILE A 66 4.67 -9.04 1.38
C ILE A 66 3.50 -10.01 1.22
N ILE A 67 3.69 -11.13 0.51
CA ILE A 67 2.66 -12.16 0.32
C ILE A 67 2.21 -12.72 1.68
N LYS A 68 3.14 -13.05 2.58
CA LYS A 68 2.79 -13.50 3.94
C LYS A 68 1.98 -12.45 4.70
N LYS A 69 2.34 -11.17 4.56
CA LYS A 69 1.54 -10.06 5.14
C LYS A 69 0.16 -9.97 4.51
N PHE A 70 0.00 -10.19 3.21
CA PHE A 70 -1.30 -10.21 2.55
C PHE A 70 -2.23 -11.32 3.06
N GLU A 71 -1.67 -12.46 3.48
CA GLU A 71 -2.44 -13.52 4.15
C GLU A 71 -2.94 -13.07 5.52
N GLN A 72 -2.11 -12.34 6.27
CA GLN A 72 -2.46 -11.81 7.60
C GLN A 72 -3.36 -10.57 7.54
N CYS A 73 -3.29 -9.80 6.45
CA CYS A 73 -4.05 -8.58 6.24
C CYS A 73 -5.42 -8.89 5.65
N ALA A 74 -6.47 -8.34 6.26
CA ALA A 74 -7.82 -8.43 5.73
C ALA A 74 -8.01 -7.50 4.52
N LYS A 75 -7.40 -6.30 4.57
CA LYS A 75 -7.61 -5.21 3.62
C LYS A 75 -6.30 -4.61 3.14
N LEU A 76 -6.36 -3.99 1.96
CA LEU A 76 -5.27 -3.26 1.33
C LEU A 76 -5.70 -1.80 1.10
N VAL A 77 -4.88 -0.87 1.57
CA VAL A 77 -5.01 0.56 1.34
C VAL A 77 -3.81 1.01 0.53
N VAL A 78 -4.02 1.84 -0.48
CA VAL A 78 -2.94 2.42 -1.28
C VAL A 78 -2.93 3.92 -1.08
N LEU A 79 -1.82 4.48 -0.61
CA LEU A 79 -1.65 5.94 -0.54
C LEU A 79 -1.20 6.47 -1.90
N ILE A 80 -2.01 7.37 -2.47
CA ILE A 80 -1.80 7.93 -3.80
C ILE A 80 -1.29 9.37 -3.65
N GLY A 81 0.00 9.55 -3.90
CA GLY A 81 0.66 10.83 -4.10
C GLY A 81 0.94 11.09 -5.58
N ASP A 82 1.61 12.22 -5.85
CA ASP A 82 1.88 12.70 -7.22
C ASP A 82 2.75 11.71 -8.03
N GLY A 83 3.64 10.98 -7.37
CA GLY A 83 4.55 10.00 -7.99
C GLY A 83 4.08 8.54 -7.94
N THR A 84 3.05 8.22 -7.16
CA THR A 84 2.69 6.82 -6.84
C THR A 84 2.33 6.00 -8.09
N TYR A 85 1.74 6.61 -9.12
CA TYR A 85 1.39 5.89 -10.37
C TYR A 85 2.58 5.31 -11.14
N LYS A 86 3.79 5.83 -10.92
CA LYS A 86 5.02 5.32 -11.55
C LYS A 86 5.63 4.16 -10.78
N ASN A 87 5.20 3.93 -9.55
CA ASN A 87 5.80 2.94 -8.68
C ASN A 87 5.28 1.55 -9.04
N ALA A 88 6.18 0.76 -9.65
CA ALA A 88 5.86 -0.60 -10.07
C ALA A 88 5.52 -1.52 -8.89
N TRP A 89 6.05 -1.26 -7.68
CA TRP A 89 5.70 -2.03 -6.49
C TRP A 89 4.23 -1.91 -6.14
N VAL A 90 3.72 -0.68 -6.10
CA VAL A 90 2.31 -0.43 -5.79
C VAL A 90 1.40 -1.18 -6.77
N GLU A 91 1.74 -1.15 -8.06
CA GLU A 91 1.01 -1.91 -9.08
C GLU A 91 1.09 -3.42 -8.85
N TRP A 92 2.28 -3.94 -8.53
CA TRP A 92 2.47 -5.36 -8.24
C TRP A 92 1.70 -5.81 -6.98
N GLU A 93 1.75 -5.02 -5.90
CA GLU A 93 1.09 -5.28 -4.62
C GLU A 93 -0.43 -5.37 -4.79
N VAL A 94 -1.03 -4.38 -5.46
CA VAL A 94 -2.47 -4.36 -5.73
C VAL A 94 -2.90 -5.58 -6.55
N ASN A 95 -2.16 -5.89 -7.61
CA ASN A 95 -2.47 -7.03 -8.48
C ASN A 95 -2.35 -8.37 -7.74
N ASN A 96 -1.33 -8.55 -6.90
CA ASN A 96 -1.14 -9.80 -6.16
C ASN A 96 -2.16 -9.94 -5.04
N PHE A 97 -2.43 -8.88 -4.28
CA PHE A 97 -3.45 -8.88 -3.25
C PHE A 97 -4.83 -9.17 -3.84
N TYR A 98 -5.17 -8.56 -4.98
CA TYR A 98 -6.39 -8.86 -5.71
C TYR A 98 -6.47 -10.34 -6.09
N LYS A 99 -5.44 -10.89 -6.75
CA LYS A 99 -5.43 -12.31 -7.14
C LYS A 99 -5.60 -13.25 -5.95
N MET A 100 -4.95 -12.96 -4.82
CA MET A 100 -5.07 -13.76 -3.61
C MET A 100 -6.47 -13.68 -3.02
N LYS A 101 -7.02 -12.47 -2.87
CA LYS A 101 -8.37 -12.31 -2.31
C LYS A 101 -9.45 -12.80 -3.26
N ASP A 102 -9.25 -12.76 -4.58
CA ASP A 102 -10.23 -13.24 -5.56
C ASP A 102 -10.29 -14.77 -5.59
N ALA A 103 -9.13 -15.43 -5.38
CA ALA A 103 -9.09 -16.87 -5.16
C ALA A 103 -9.83 -17.32 -3.88
N LEU A 104 -9.85 -16.48 -2.85
CA LEU A 104 -10.55 -16.74 -1.58
C LEU A 104 -12.03 -16.31 -1.61
N LEU A 105 -12.32 -15.19 -2.26
CA LEU A 105 -13.60 -14.48 -2.25
C LEU A 105 -13.88 -13.97 -3.68
N SER A 106 -14.24 -14.90 -4.56
CA SER A 106 -14.47 -14.60 -5.98
C SER A 106 -15.49 -13.47 -6.15
N GLY A 107 -15.06 -12.40 -6.83
CA GLY A 107 -15.89 -11.23 -7.11
C GLY A 107 -16.01 -10.19 -5.98
N LYS A 108 -15.43 -10.44 -4.79
CA LYS A 108 -15.43 -9.46 -3.67
C LYS A 108 -14.04 -8.93 -3.30
N ALA A 109 -12.98 -9.42 -3.95
CA ALA A 109 -11.60 -8.99 -3.68
C ALA A 109 -11.40 -7.47 -3.73
N TRP A 110 -12.00 -6.80 -4.73
CA TRP A 110 -11.94 -5.34 -4.88
C TRP A 110 -12.60 -4.57 -3.73
N MET A 111 -13.55 -5.17 -3.00
CA MET A 111 -14.16 -4.50 -1.83
C MET A 111 -13.16 -4.33 -0.68
N ASN A 112 -12.08 -5.11 -0.68
CA ASN A 112 -11.02 -5.07 0.31
C ASN A 112 -9.81 -4.22 -0.12
N ILE A 113 -9.87 -3.60 -1.31
CA ILE A 113 -8.79 -2.75 -1.85
C ILE A 113 -9.34 -1.35 -2.02
N ARG A 114 -8.65 -0.36 -1.41
CA ARG A 114 -9.05 1.04 -1.55
C ARG A 114 -7.84 1.94 -1.79
N GLY A 115 -7.99 2.90 -2.69
CA GLY A 115 -7.03 3.97 -2.88
C GLY A 115 -7.40 5.18 -2.02
N MET A 116 -6.43 5.81 -1.38
CA MET A 116 -6.60 7.02 -0.60
C MET A 116 -5.61 8.07 -1.11
N PHE A 117 -6.11 9.21 -1.56
CA PHE A 117 -5.24 10.32 -1.95
C PHE A 117 -4.64 10.98 -0.73
N LEU A 118 -3.39 11.43 -0.85
CA LEU A 118 -2.77 12.26 0.18
C LEU A 118 -3.41 13.65 0.23
N GLU A 119 -3.26 14.33 1.36
CA GLU A 119 -3.70 15.72 1.53
C GLU A 119 -3.05 16.62 0.46
N GLY A 120 -3.89 17.32 -0.31
CA GLY A 120 -3.44 18.18 -1.42
C GLY A 120 -3.08 17.44 -2.72
N CYS A 121 -3.17 16.11 -2.76
CA CYS A 121 -2.92 15.28 -3.94
C CYS A 121 -4.19 14.70 -4.56
N GLU A 122 -5.36 15.34 -4.37
CA GLU A 122 -6.65 14.86 -4.88
C GLU A 122 -6.72 14.77 -6.42
N LYS A 123 -5.81 15.47 -7.11
CA LYS A 123 -5.65 15.43 -8.58
C LYS A 123 -4.52 14.51 -9.04
N ALA A 124 -3.86 13.80 -8.11
CA ALA A 124 -2.77 12.90 -8.45
C ALA A 124 -3.27 11.74 -9.32
N THR A 125 -2.40 11.27 -10.22
CA THR A 125 -2.74 10.13 -11.06
C THR A 125 -2.73 8.87 -10.20
N ALA A 126 -3.83 8.11 -10.23
CA ALA A 126 -3.89 6.81 -9.58
C ALA A 126 -3.07 5.78 -10.39
N PRO A 127 -2.42 4.80 -9.73
CA PRO A 127 -1.78 3.69 -10.43
C PRO A 127 -2.81 2.89 -11.24
N LYS A 128 -2.41 2.38 -12.41
CA LYS A 128 -3.28 1.63 -13.34
C LYS A 128 -3.95 0.43 -12.67
N ALA A 129 -3.29 -0.21 -11.71
CA ALA A 129 -3.89 -1.30 -10.93
C ALA A 129 -5.17 -0.90 -10.19
N LEU A 130 -5.30 0.37 -9.77
CA LEU A 130 -6.49 0.93 -9.11
C LEU A 130 -7.48 1.57 -10.09
N GLU A 131 -7.21 1.55 -11.39
CA GLU A 131 -8.18 1.94 -12.42
C GLU A 131 -9.26 0.88 -12.66
N CYS A 132 -9.16 -0.28 -12.02
CA CYS A 132 -10.19 -1.31 -12.13
C CYS A 132 -11.51 -0.85 -11.50
N ARG A 133 -12.62 -1.07 -12.22
CA ARG A 133 -13.97 -0.45 -12.07
C ARG A 133 -14.62 -0.51 -10.68
N SER A 134 -14.08 -1.27 -9.74
CA SER A 134 -14.65 -1.46 -8.39
C SER A 134 -13.81 -0.87 -7.26
N THR A 135 -12.62 -0.33 -7.56
CA THR A 135 -11.76 0.28 -6.55
C THR A 135 -12.26 1.68 -6.23
N GLN A 136 -12.85 1.86 -5.05
CA GLN A 136 -13.21 3.19 -4.59
C GLN A 136 -11.95 3.98 -4.22
N ARG A 137 -11.92 5.24 -4.66
CA ARG A 137 -10.85 6.20 -4.34
C ARG A 137 -11.41 7.20 -3.35
N LEU A 138 -10.74 7.35 -2.22
CA LEU A 138 -11.11 8.29 -1.19
C LEU A 138 -10.20 9.51 -1.27
N ALA A 139 -10.77 10.69 -1.02
CA ALA A 139 -9.97 11.84 -0.61
C ALA A 139 -9.25 11.54 0.70
N TRP A 140 -8.33 12.41 1.11
CA TRP A 140 -7.65 12.29 2.40
C TRP A 140 -8.65 12.45 3.55
N ASP A 141 -9.28 11.35 3.95
CA ASP A 141 -10.25 11.27 5.03
C ASP A 141 -10.00 10.02 5.90
N PRO A 142 -9.29 10.18 7.02
CA PRO A 142 -8.96 9.05 7.91
C PRO A 142 -10.19 8.46 8.60
N GLU A 143 -11.27 9.23 8.78
CA GLU A 143 -12.49 8.76 9.44
C GLU A 143 -13.33 7.90 8.50
N ALA A 144 -13.42 8.29 7.22
CA ALA A 144 -14.03 7.51 6.17
C ALA A 144 -13.26 6.20 5.92
N LEU A 145 -11.93 6.24 6.03
CA LEU A 145 -11.11 5.05 5.97
C LEU A 145 -11.45 4.09 7.12
N GLU A 146 -11.48 4.59 8.36
CA GLU A 146 -11.80 3.77 9.55
C GLU A 146 -13.20 3.15 9.45
N LYS A 147 -14.22 3.93 9.09
CA LYS A 147 -15.57 3.41 8.87
C LYS A 147 -15.61 2.27 7.86
N TRP A 148 -14.87 2.40 6.76
CA TRP A 148 -14.80 1.32 5.77
C TRP A 148 -14.06 0.10 6.26
N ILE A 149 -13.02 0.28 7.09
CA ILE A 149 -12.34 -0.84 7.72
C ILE A 149 -13.34 -1.60 8.61
N GLU A 150 -14.21 -0.89 9.33
CA GLU A 150 -15.27 -1.48 10.17
C GLU A 150 -16.44 -2.09 9.37
N GLU A 151 -16.86 -1.52 8.24
CA GLU A 151 -18.04 -1.96 7.45
C GLU A 151 -17.98 -3.41 6.90
N LEU A 152 -16.81 -4.06 6.93
CA LEU A 152 -16.68 -5.47 6.50
C LEU A 152 -16.11 -6.37 7.61
N SER A 153 -16.06 -5.90 8.86
CA SER A 153 -15.62 -6.69 10.02
C SER A 153 -16.76 -7.44 10.69
#